data_AF-A0A2N2G804-F1
#
_entry.id   AF-A0A2N2G804-F1
#
_cell.length_a   1.000
_cell.length_b   1.000
_cell.length_c   1.000
_cell.angle_alpha   90.00
_cell.angle_beta   90.00
_cell.angle_gamma   90.00
#
_symmetry.space_group_name_H-M   'P 1'
#
loop_
_entity.id
_entity.type
_entity.pdbx_description
1 polymer ?
#
loop_
_entity_poly.entity_id
_entity_poly.type
_entity_poly.pdbx_seq_one_letter_code
_entity_poly.pdbx_strand_id
1 'polypeptide(L)'
;NDGTRQVYFELNGNARSVTVRDQSAETDEAVREKADKGNANHVGAPMPGKVLKVTVKAGDEVKAGDVLMVTEAMKMETNIKAKADGKVAEVKFKEGDKVEKEDLVFVMG
;
A
#
# COMPACT_ATOMS: atom_id res chain seq x y z
N ASN A 1 -0.98 -7.47 -15.41
CA ASN A 1 0.07 -8.50 -15.35
C ASN A 1 -0.36 -9.45 -14.23
N ASP A 2 -0.59 -10.73 -14.48
CA ASP A 2 -1.24 -11.66 -13.53
C ASP A 2 -0.26 -12.39 -12.60
N GLY A 3 1.01 -11.95 -12.60
CA GLY A 3 2.06 -12.52 -11.77
C GLY A 3 2.55 -13.90 -12.22
N THR A 4 2.27 -14.31 -13.47
CA THR A 4 2.76 -15.57 -14.01
C THR A 4 3.84 -15.36 -15.08
N ARG A 5 4.79 -16.31 -15.16
CA ARG A 5 5.81 -16.37 -16.22
C ARG A 5 5.74 -17.72 -16.91
N GLN A 6 5.86 -17.71 -18.23
CA GLN A 6 5.97 -18.93 -19.01
C GLN A 6 7.42 -19.41 -19.02
N VAL A 7 7.64 -20.61 -18.52
CA VAL A 7 8.97 -21.26 -18.50
C VAL A 7 8.99 -22.33 -19.58
N TYR A 8 10.00 -22.26 -20.45
CA TYR A 8 10.27 -23.25 -21.49
C TYR A 8 11.40 -24.18 -21.03
N PHE A 9 11.19 -25.49 -21.12
CA PHE A 9 12.20 -26.49 -20.76
C PHE A 9 12.04 -27.76 -21.61
N GLU A 10 13.12 -28.50 -21.79
CA GLU A 10 13.08 -29.82 -22.43
C GLU A 10 12.95 -30.92 -21.38
N LEU A 11 12.03 -31.86 -21.61
CA LEU A 11 11.89 -33.08 -20.81
C LEU A 11 11.93 -34.29 -21.73
N ASN A 12 12.95 -35.14 -21.57
CA ASN A 12 13.19 -36.32 -22.41
C ASN A 12 13.23 -36.01 -23.91
N GLY A 13 13.93 -34.94 -24.30
CA GLY A 13 14.09 -34.52 -25.70
C GLY A 13 12.86 -33.86 -26.32
N ASN A 14 11.81 -33.58 -25.54
CA ASN A 14 10.63 -32.85 -25.99
C ASN A 14 10.52 -31.50 -25.28
N ALA A 15 10.45 -30.42 -26.05
CA ALA A 15 10.20 -29.08 -25.51
C ALA A 15 8.80 -28.99 -24.91
N ARG A 16 8.71 -28.44 -23.71
CA ARG A 16 7.46 -28.17 -22.98
C ARG A 16 7.48 -26.74 -22.44
N SER A 17 6.30 -26.17 -22.27
CA SER A 17 6.12 -24.91 -21.55
C SER A 17 5.14 -25.09 -20.40
N VAL A 18 5.45 -24.50 -19.25
CA VAL A 18 4.53 -24.42 -18.11
C VAL A 18 4.42 -22.98 -17.64
N THR A 19 3.22 -22.59 -17.23
CA THR A 19 2.97 -21.31 -16.57
C THR A 19 3.31 -21.46 -15.09
N VAL A 20 4.31 -20.72 -14.61
CA VAL A 20 4.72 -20.72 -13.20
C VAL A 20 4.35 -19.38 -12.59
N ARG A 21 3.73 -19.41 -11.40
CA ARG A 21 3.50 -18.20 -10.62
C ARG A 21 4.85 -17.68 -10.12
N ASP A 22 5.16 -16.45 -10.46
CA ASP A 22 6.40 -15.81 -10.01
C ASP A 22 6.28 -15.44 -8.53
N GLN A 23 6.93 -16.22 -7.66
CA GLN A 23 6.97 -15.94 -6.22
C GLN A 23 7.90 -14.77 -5.87
N SER A 24 8.73 -14.30 -6.82
CA SER A 24 9.56 -13.10 -6.70
C SER A 24 8.89 -11.83 -7.24
N ALA A 25 7.70 -11.96 -7.83
CA ALA A 25 6.79 -10.84 -8.00
C ALA A 25 6.19 -10.45 -6.63
N GLU A 26 7.07 -10.04 -5.71
CA GLU A 26 6.67 -9.38 -4.50
C GLU A 26 6.05 -8.03 -4.89
N THR A 27 4.74 -8.03 -4.72
CA THR A 27 3.79 -6.94 -4.91
C THR A 27 3.58 -6.57 -6.37
N ASP A 28 2.44 -7.01 -6.88
CA ASP A 28 1.70 -6.24 -7.86
C ASP A 28 1.92 -4.74 -7.60
N GLU A 29 2.34 -4.00 -8.62
CA GLU A 29 1.82 -2.66 -8.85
C GLU A 29 0.30 -2.81 -9.12
N ALA A 30 -0.43 -3.37 -8.15
CA ALA A 30 -1.86 -3.39 -8.11
C ALA A 30 -2.21 -1.92 -8.03
N VAL A 31 -2.93 -1.43 -9.03
CA VAL A 31 -3.45 -0.07 -9.08
C VAL A 31 -4.11 0.21 -7.73
N ARG A 32 -3.40 0.91 -6.85
CA ARG A 32 -3.86 1.21 -5.49
C ARG A 32 -4.94 2.27 -5.63
N GLU A 33 -6.02 2.09 -4.87
CA GLU A 33 -7.12 3.05 -4.83
C GLU A 33 -6.58 4.43 -4.43
N LYS A 34 -7.01 5.48 -5.13
CA LYS A 34 -6.66 6.86 -4.80
C LYS A 34 -7.69 7.43 -3.84
N ALA A 35 -7.23 8.26 -2.90
CA ALA A 35 -8.12 8.99 -2.02
C ALA A 35 -8.99 9.96 -2.82
N ASP A 36 -10.31 9.85 -2.66
CA ASP A 36 -11.25 10.83 -3.21
C ASP A 36 -11.13 12.13 -2.42
N LYS A 37 -10.77 13.22 -3.10
CA LYS A 37 -10.64 14.55 -2.49
C LYS A 37 -11.99 15.12 -2.02
N GLY A 38 -13.11 14.64 -2.59
CA GLY A 38 -14.46 14.99 -2.17
C GLY A 38 -14.92 14.24 -0.91
N ASN A 39 -14.22 13.16 -0.54
CA ASN A 39 -14.56 12.37 0.63
C ASN A 39 -13.67 12.76 1.82
N ALA A 40 -14.25 13.45 2.80
CA ALA A 40 -13.54 13.88 4.02
C ALA A 40 -12.96 12.71 4.82
N ASN A 41 -13.52 11.51 4.66
CA ASN A 41 -13.08 10.31 5.36
C ASN A 41 -11.88 9.63 4.68
N HIS A 42 -11.51 10.05 3.47
CA HIS A 42 -10.36 9.48 2.77
C HIS A 42 -9.07 10.23 3.18
N VAL A 43 -8.10 9.47 3.68
CA VAL A 43 -6.76 9.96 3.93
C VAL A 43 -5.85 9.47 2.81
N GLY A 44 -5.38 10.40 1.99
CA GLY A 44 -4.45 10.13 0.90
C GLY A 44 -2.99 10.35 1.30
N ALA A 45 -2.07 9.61 0.70
CA ALA A 45 -0.65 9.83 0.84
C ALA A 45 -0.22 11.17 0.21
N PRO A 46 0.53 12.02 0.94
CA PRO A 46 0.90 13.35 0.44
C PRO A 46 1.98 13.30 -0.64
N MET A 47 2.85 12.29 -0.59
CA MET A 47 3.96 12.10 -1.51
C MET A 47 4.29 10.60 -1.66
N PRO A 48 4.95 10.19 -2.75
CA PRO A 48 5.44 8.84 -2.90
C PRO A 48 6.54 8.53 -1.88
N GLY A 49 6.61 7.28 -1.42
CA GLY A 49 7.60 6.87 -0.43
C GLY A 49 7.45 5.42 0.00
N LYS A 50 8.08 5.07 1.12
CA LYS A 50 7.96 3.77 1.77
C LYS A 50 7.32 3.94 3.15
N VAL A 51 6.39 3.07 3.52
CA VAL A 51 5.81 3.05 4.86
C VAL A 51 6.85 2.53 5.85
N LEU A 52 7.28 3.38 6.78
CA LEU A 52 8.19 3.00 7.85
C LEU A 52 7.45 2.37 9.01
N LYS A 53 6.34 2.99 9.42
CA LYS A 53 5.60 2.59 10.62
C LYS A 53 4.13 2.91 10.49
N VAL A 54 3.27 2.01 10.94
CA VAL A 54 1.84 2.27 11.12
C VAL A 54 1.57 2.35 12.63
N THR A 55 1.00 3.46 13.10
CA THR A 55 0.82 3.73 14.53
C THR A 55 -0.58 3.43 15.04
N VAL A 56 -1.52 3.15 14.14
CA VAL A 56 -2.93 2.87 14.44
C VAL A 56 -3.40 1.60 13.75
N LYS A 57 -4.49 1.02 14.27
CA LYS A 57 -5.20 -0.10 13.65
C LYS A 57 -6.67 0.26 13.42
N ALA A 58 -7.32 -0.53 12.57
CA ALA A 58 -8.77 -0.43 12.41
C ALA A 58 -9.47 -0.59 13.77
N GLY A 59 -10.39 0.33 14.06
CA GLY A 59 -11.11 0.40 15.31
C GLY A 59 -10.58 1.45 16.30
N ASP A 60 -9.39 2.00 16.11
CA ASP A 60 -8.82 2.99 17.03
C ASP A 60 -9.51 4.36 16.89
N GLU A 61 -9.72 5.04 18.01
CA GLU A 61 -10.13 6.45 18.04
C GLU A 61 -8.90 7.34 17.94
N VAL A 62 -8.98 8.37 17.11
CA VAL A 62 -7.89 9.33 16.86
C VAL A 62 -8.44 10.75 16.91
N LYS A 63 -7.57 11.68 17.28
CA LYS A 63 -7.85 13.11 17.29
C LYS A 63 -7.16 13.82 16.14
N ALA A 64 -7.69 14.98 15.76
CA ALA A 64 -7.06 15.83 14.77
C ALA A 64 -5.60 16.10 15.14
N GLY A 65 -4.69 15.81 14.22
CA GLY A 65 -3.24 15.96 14.41
C GLY A 65 -2.51 14.72 14.91
N ASP A 66 -3.21 13.68 15.34
CA ASP A 66 -2.60 12.40 15.73
C ASP A 66 -1.88 11.77 14.53
N VAL A 67 -0.73 11.17 14.78
CA VAL A 67 0.06 10.48 13.75
C VAL A 67 -0.55 9.11 13.52
N LEU A 68 -0.88 8.81 12.25
CA LEU A 68 -1.46 7.53 11.80
C LEU A 68 -0.40 6.61 11.18
N MET A 69 0.56 7.20 10.48
CA MET A 69 1.63 6.50 9.78
C MET A 69 2.83 7.41 9.59
N VAL A 70 4.01 6.81 9.54
CA VAL A 70 5.26 7.46 9.14
C VAL A 70 5.72 6.87 7.81
N THR A 71 5.99 7.74 6.84
CA THR A 71 6.55 7.36 5.53
C THR A 71 7.92 7.98 5.32
N GLU A 72 8.80 7.30 4.61
CA GLU A 72 10.10 7.81 4.19
C GLU A 72 10.11 8.10 2.69
N ALA A 73 10.58 9.28 2.32
CA ALA A 73 10.96 9.57 0.95
C ALA A 73 12.30 10.30 0.95
N MET A 74 13.25 9.84 0.13
CA MET A 74 14.57 10.46 -0.02
C MET A 74 15.29 10.71 1.33
N LYS A 75 15.25 9.74 2.25
CA LYS A 75 15.82 9.83 3.61
C LYS A 75 15.14 10.84 4.55
N MET A 76 13.98 11.35 4.16
CA MET A 76 13.16 12.22 5.01
C MET A 76 11.91 11.48 5.45
N GLU A 77 11.70 11.44 6.76
CA GLU A 77 10.48 10.92 7.36
C GLU A 77 9.37 11.97 7.30
N THR A 78 8.14 11.54 7.08
CA THR A 78 6.95 12.38 7.05
C THR A 78 5.82 11.68 7.74
N ASN A 79 5.18 12.41 8.65
CA ASN A 79 4.04 11.93 9.41
C ASN A 79 2.74 12.19 8.64
N ILE A 80 1.98 11.14 8.38
CA ILE A 80 0.59 11.23 7.94
C ILE A 80 -0.27 11.36 9.19
N LYS A 81 -1.03 12.46 9.27
CA LYS A 81 -1.82 12.81 10.45
C LYS A 81 -3.33 12.75 10.17
N ALA A 82 -4.11 12.50 11.21
CA ALA A 82 -5.56 12.63 11.16
C ALA A 82 -5.97 14.09 10.91
N LYS A 83 -6.87 14.30 9.94
CA LYS A 83 -7.39 15.64 9.59
C LYS A 83 -8.44 16.14 10.58
N ALA A 84 -9.14 15.23 11.24
CA ALA A 84 -10.22 15.49 12.18
C ALA A 84 -10.28 14.35 13.21
N ASP A 85 -11.04 14.57 14.28
CA ASP A 85 -11.39 13.53 15.24
C ASP A 85 -12.24 12.46 14.55
N GLY A 86 -12.04 11.20 14.89
CA GLY A 86 -12.82 10.11 14.31
C GLY A 86 -12.27 8.73 14.67
N LYS A 87 -12.81 7.71 14.00
CA LYS A 87 -12.39 6.33 14.18
C LYS A 87 -11.69 5.82 12.93
N VAL A 88 -10.61 5.06 13.06
CA VAL A 88 -9.99 4.42 11.91
C VAL A 88 -10.88 3.25 11.48
N ALA A 89 -11.50 3.34 10.31
CA ALA A 89 -12.30 2.25 9.76
C ALA A 89 -11.41 1.20 9.09
N GLU A 90 -10.45 1.65 8.28
CA GLU A 90 -9.56 0.76 7.53
C GLU A 90 -8.13 1.31 7.43
N VAL A 91 -7.16 0.39 7.42
CA VAL A 91 -5.74 0.65 7.15
C VAL A 91 -5.38 -0.12 5.88
N LYS A 92 -4.99 0.57 4.81
CA LYS A 92 -4.77 -0.05 3.48
C LYS A 92 -3.32 -0.50 3.22
N PHE A 93 -2.38 -0.07 4.07
CA PHE A 93 -0.94 -0.29 3.90
C PHE A 93 -0.31 -0.84 5.17
N LYS A 94 0.74 -1.64 5.00
CA LYS A 94 1.57 -2.17 6.09
C LYS A 94 2.99 -1.59 6.03
N GLU A 95 3.74 -1.77 7.11
CA GLU A 95 5.16 -1.43 7.16
C GLU A 95 5.92 -2.13 6.04
N GLY A 96 6.80 -1.39 5.38
CA GLY A 96 7.56 -1.87 4.23
C GLY A 96 6.93 -1.61 2.87
N ASP A 97 5.62 -1.35 2.80
CA ASP A 97 4.93 -1.12 1.52
C ASP A 97 5.41 0.18 0.86
N LYS A 98 5.46 0.18 -0.48
CA LYS A 98 5.64 1.38 -1.28
C LYS A 98 4.30 2.08 -1.46
N VAL A 99 4.28 3.38 -1.26
CA VAL A 99 3.10 4.23 -1.44
C VAL A 99 3.38 5.26 -2.54
N GLU A 100 2.37 5.52 -3.36
CA GLU A 100 2.41 6.56 -4.39
C GLU A 100 1.59 7.78 -3.94
N LYS A 101 1.81 8.93 -4.60
CA LYS A 101 1.03 10.14 -4.32
C LYS A 101 -0.46 9.86 -4.47
N GLU A 102 -1.25 10.37 -3.53
CA GLU A 102 -2.71 10.25 -3.46
C GLU A 102 -3.24 8.82 -3.24
N ASP A 103 -2.40 7.82 -2.99
CA ASP A 103 -2.88 6.50 -2.55
C ASP A 103 -3.72 6.63 -1.28
N LEU A 104 -4.87 5.95 -1.26
CA LEU A 104 -5.75 5.86 -0.10
C LEU A 104 -5.08 5.01 0.98
N VAL A 105 -4.57 5.67 2.02
CA VAL A 105 -3.84 5.01 3.11
C VAL A 105 -4.74 4.62 4.27
N PHE A 106 -5.75 5.45 4.58
CA PHE A 106 -6.74 5.19 5.62
C PHE A 106 -8.13 5.61 5.18
N VAL A 107 -9.13 4.88 5.69
CA VAL A 107 -10.54 5.31 5.68
C VAL A 107 -10.92 5.63 7.12
N MET A 108 -11.43 6.83 7.34
CA MET A 108 -12.01 7.27 8.61
C MET A 108 -13.50 6.89 8.66
N GLY A 109 -13.99 6.63 9.86
CA GLY A 109 -15.40 6.41 10.19
C GLY A 109 -15.96 7.51 11.08
#